data_AF-A0A523TA65-F1
#
_entry.id   AF-A0A523TA65-F1
#
_cell.length_a   1.000
_cell.length_b   1.000
_cell.length_c   1.000
_cell.angle_alpha   90.00
_cell.angle_beta   90.00
_cell.angle_gamma   90.00
#
_symmetry.space_group_name_H-M   'P 1'
#
loop_
_entity.id
_entity.type
_entity.pdbx_description
1 polymer ?
#
loop_
_entity_poly.entity_id
_entity_poly.type
_entity_poly.pdbx_seq_one_letter_code
_entity_poly.pdbx_strand_id
1 'polypeptide(L)'
;MISDFMLVVTSVLLFGTVSALFLYYRRIMTLRQEYDRAKGVIDDIVVSVDSQFRRQKDRVLFVAQKMENALLENKKVVKKVEEYEERLTDITKLMDGAPQIEEKFSGQIKEMRNEVAGIKEAQDKVMKKLVEIEKIKQETYVPEVKIEAAIPIKKEKVLAPLTETELMVIETIGKEGEKTAPEIREKIGLTREHSARLMKKLYKDGYLERDTHKMPYVYRLKEELKKILKKREASVS
;
A
#
# COMPACT_ATOMS: atom_id res chain seq x y z
N MET A 1 87.54 -72.13 61.13
CA MET A 1 86.36 -72.20 62.03
C MET A 1 85.76 -70.83 62.33
N ILE A 2 86.43 -69.89 63.02
CA ILE A 2 85.83 -68.58 63.34
C ILE A 2 85.58 -67.73 62.07
N SER A 3 86.52 -67.73 61.12
CA SER A 3 86.38 -67.02 59.83
C SER A 3 85.20 -67.52 59.01
N ASP A 4 85.04 -68.85 58.92
CA ASP A 4 83.96 -69.49 58.16
C ASP A 4 82.59 -69.18 58.77
N PHE A 5 82.50 -69.16 60.11
CA PHE A 5 81.29 -68.78 60.83
C PHE A 5 80.89 -67.32 60.58
N MET A 6 81.86 -66.39 60.61
CA MET A 6 81.61 -64.97 60.31
C MET A 6 81.17 -64.74 58.86
N LEU A 7 81.69 -65.53 57.93
CA LEU A 7 81.30 -65.48 56.51
C LEU A 7 79.84 -65.94 56.33
N VAL A 8 79.42 -67.00 57.01
CA VAL A 8 78.02 -67.45 56.99
C VAL A 8 77.09 -66.38 57.58
N VAL A 9 77.43 -65.79 58.73
CA VAL A 9 76.60 -64.75 59.37
C VAL A 9 76.45 -63.51 58.49
N THR A 10 77.55 -63.03 57.89
CA THR A 10 77.53 -61.87 56.98
C THR A 10 76.76 -62.17 55.69
N SER A 11 76.85 -63.39 55.17
CA SER A 11 76.07 -63.83 54.00
C SER A 11 74.56 -63.84 54.29
N VAL A 12 74.12 -64.34 55.45
CA VAL A 12 72.71 -64.33 55.85
C VAL A 12 72.20 -62.89 56.05
N LEU A 13 73.00 -62.02 56.68
CA LEU A 13 72.67 -60.61 56.83
C LEU A 13 72.51 -59.91 55.47
N LEU A 14 73.44 -60.14 54.53
CA LEU A 14 73.36 -59.60 53.18
C LEU A 14 72.15 -60.13 52.41
N PHE A 15 71.83 -61.41 52.56
CA PHE A 15 70.63 -61.98 51.94
C PHE A 15 69.35 -61.33 52.50
N GLY A 16 69.31 -61.09 53.81
CA GLY A 16 68.21 -60.37 54.46
C GLY A 16 68.05 -58.94 53.93
N THR A 17 69.14 -58.18 53.76
CA THR A 17 69.08 -56.81 53.25
C THR A 17 68.68 -56.76 51.78
N VAL A 18 69.21 -57.65 50.94
CA VAL A 18 68.82 -57.75 49.51
C VAL A 18 67.35 -58.15 49.38
N SER A 19 66.89 -59.11 50.18
CA SER A 19 65.49 -59.53 50.16
C SER A 19 64.56 -58.41 50.64
N ALA A 20 64.95 -57.65 51.66
CA ALA A 20 64.20 -56.47 52.10
C ALA A 20 64.14 -55.39 51.00
N LEU A 21 65.28 -55.07 50.36
CA LEU A 21 65.35 -54.13 49.24
C LEU A 21 64.47 -54.60 48.07
N PHE A 22 64.45 -55.90 47.78
CA PHE A 22 63.59 -56.48 46.74
C PHE A 22 62.09 -56.30 47.06
N LEU A 23 61.69 -56.52 48.32
CA LEU A 23 60.31 -56.30 48.76
C LEU A 23 59.91 -54.81 48.68
N TYR A 24 60.80 -53.91 49.08
CA TYR A 24 60.58 -52.47 48.94
C TYR A 24 60.47 -52.04 47.48
N TYR A 25 61.37 -52.53 46.63
CA TYR A 25 61.34 -52.26 45.19
C TYR A 25 60.02 -52.71 44.56
N ARG A 26 59.59 -53.93 44.89
CA ARG A 26 58.32 -54.47 44.40
C ARG A 26 57.13 -53.60 44.85
N ARG A 27 57.14 -53.12 46.11
CA ARG A 27 56.07 -52.27 46.64
C ARG A 27 56.04 -50.89 45.99
N ILE A 28 57.20 -50.27 45.77
CA ILE A 28 57.32 -48.98 45.07
C ILE A 28 56.78 -49.10 43.64
N MET A 29 57.06 -50.22 42.95
CA MET A 29 56.60 -50.40 41.58
C MET A 29 55.07 -50.50 41.49
N THR A 30 54.41 -51.15 42.45
CA THR A 30 52.94 -51.20 42.51
C THR A 30 52.34 -49.81 42.77
N LEU A 31 52.91 -49.04 43.70
CA LEU A 31 52.46 -47.68 44.00
C LEU A 31 52.65 -46.75 42.80
N ARG A 32 53.72 -46.94 42.02
CA ARG A 32 53.95 -46.17 40.79
C ARG A 32 52.85 -46.41 39.75
N GLN A 33 52.40 -47.66 39.59
CA GLN A 33 51.30 -47.97 38.68
C GLN A 33 49.98 -47.33 39.12
N GLU A 34 49.67 -47.35 40.42
CA GLU A 34 48.48 -46.69 40.96
C GLU A 34 48.56 -45.16 40.80
N TYR A 35 49.73 -44.58 41.02
CA TYR A 35 49.98 -43.16 40.79
C TYR A 35 49.82 -42.76 39.31
N ASP A 36 50.40 -43.53 38.38
CA ASP A 36 50.30 -43.22 36.95
C ASP A 36 48.85 -43.30 36.45
N ARG A 37 48.06 -44.25 36.98
CA ARG A 37 46.61 -44.33 36.71
C ARG A 37 45.88 -43.10 37.26
N ALA A 38 46.11 -42.74 38.52
CA ALA A 38 45.47 -41.58 39.13
C ALA A 38 45.85 -40.27 38.41
N LYS A 39 47.11 -40.15 38.01
CA LYS A 39 47.62 -39.01 37.24
C LYS A 39 46.93 -38.90 35.88
N GLY A 40 46.74 -40.00 35.17
CA GLY A 40 46.00 -39.99 33.90
C GLY A 40 44.57 -39.48 34.05
N VAL A 41 43.84 -39.94 35.08
CA VAL A 41 42.48 -39.44 35.36
C VAL A 41 42.47 -37.95 35.68
N ILE A 42 43.44 -37.47 36.48
CA ILE A 42 43.54 -36.04 36.81
C ILE A 42 43.88 -35.22 35.56
N ASP A 43 44.80 -35.69 34.72
CA ASP A 43 45.18 -35.00 33.47
C ASP A 43 43.97 -34.88 32.54
N ASP A 44 43.21 -35.96 32.36
CA ASP A 44 41.97 -35.97 31.58
C ASP A 44 40.95 -34.97 32.15
N ILE A 45 40.78 -34.91 33.48
CA ILE A 45 39.89 -33.94 34.12
C ILE A 45 40.38 -32.51 33.85
N VAL A 46 41.67 -32.22 34.04
CA VAL A 46 42.25 -30.88 33.82
C VAL A 46 42.06 -30.44 32.37
N VAL A 47 42.34 -31.32 31.40
CA VAL A 47 42.14 -31.05 29.97
C VAL A 47 40.66 -30.81 29.66
N SER A 48 39.76 -31.59 30.26
CA SER A 48 38.31 -31.42 30.06
C SER A 48 37.81 -30.09 30.62
N VAL A 49 38.31 -29.67 31.78
CA VAL A 49 37.95 -28.41 32.43
C VAL A 49 38.47 -27.22 31.64
N ASP A 50 39.73 -27.24 31.19
CA ASP A 50 40.28 -26.20 30.31
C ASP A 50 39.46 -26.08 29.01
N SER A 51 39.13 -27.23 28.39
CA SER A 51 38.29 -27.27 27.20
C SER A 51 36.90 -26.67 27.45
N GLN A 52 36.28 -26.96 28.60
CA GLN A 52 34.99 -26.39 28.99
C GLN A 52 35.09 -24.88 29.23
N PHE A 53 36.14 -24.40 29.90
CA PHE A 53 36.37 -22.97 30.11
C PHE A 53 36.55 -22.23 28.80
N ARG A 54 37.32 -22.78 27.84
CA ARG A 54 37.47 -22.19 26.50
C ARG A 54 36.12 -22.08 25.79
N ARG A 55 35.32 -23.16 25.79
CA ARG A 55 33.96 -23.13 25.20
C ARG A 55 33.04 -22.12 25.88
N GLN A 56 33.09 -22.00 27.21
CA GLN A 56 32.31 -21.00 27.93
C GLN A 56 32.75 -19.58 27.59
N LYS A 57 34.06 -19.33 27.53
CA LYS A 57 34.62 -18.03 27.12
C LYS A 57 34.13 -17.62 25.73
N ASP A 58 34.17 -18.52 24.77
CA ASP A 58 33.70 -18.25 23.40
C ASP A 58 32.19 -17.97 23.37
N ARG A 59 31.39 -18.71 24.15
CA ARG A 59 29.95 -18.44 24.29
C ARG A 59 29.67 -17.07 24.92
N VAL A 60 30.42 -16.71 25.97
CA VAL A 60 30.29 -15.41 26.62
C VAL A 60 30.66 -14.28 25.67
N LEU A 61 31.75 -14.43 24.90
CA LEU A 61 32.13 -13.47 23.87
C LEU A 61 31.05 -13.33 22.78
N PHE A 62 30.49 -14.45 22.31
CA PHE A 62 29.40 -14.43 21.34
C PHE A 62 28.15 -13.74 21.89
N VAL A 63 27.77 -14.02 23.14
CA VAL A 63 26.64 -13.36 23.80
C VAL A 63 26.90 -11.87 23.99
N ALA A 64 28.12 -11.48 24.39
CA ALA A 64 28.51 -10.08 24.52
C ALA A 64 28.41 -9.35 23.17
N GLN A 65 28.94 -9.93 22.09
CA GLN A 65 28.84 -9.36 20.75
C GLN A 65 27.39 -9.25 20.28
N LYS A 66 26.55 -10.27 20.54
CA LYS A 66 25.12 -10.22 20.23
C LYS A 66 24.40 -9.14 21.04
N MET A 67 24.79 -8.94 22.30
CA MET A 67 24.25 -7.90 23.16
C MET A 67 24.65 -6.50 22.67
N GLU A 68 25.90 -6.29 22.25
CA GLU A 68 26.34 -5.03 21.64
C GLU A 68 25.58 -4.71 20.36
N ASN A 69 25.40 -5.70 19.48
CA ASN A 69 24.61 -5.54 18.25
C ASN A 69 23.15 -5.19 18.57
N ALA A 70 22.52 -5.89 19.52
CA ALA A 70 21.16 -5.59 19.95
C ALA A 70 21.06 -4.19 20.57
N LEU A 71 22.07 -3.75 21.32
CA LEU A 71 22.12 -2.41 21.91
C LEU A 71 22.27 -1.32 20.84
N LEU A 72 23.05 -1.57 19.78
CA LEU A 72 23.15 -0.70 18.61
C LEU A 72 21.83 -0.62 17.84
N GLU A 73 21.15 -1.74 17.63
CA GLU A 73 19.83 -1.78 17.00
C GLU A 73 18.79 -1.05 17.84
N ASN A 74 18.73 -1.30 19.14
CA ASN A 74 17.85 -0.60 20.07
C ASN A 74 18.12 0.91 20.06
N LYS A 75 19.38 1.35 20.03
CA LYS A 75 19.73 2.78 19.92
C LYS A 75 19.21 3.40 18.61
N LYS A 76 19.23 2.66 17.49
CA LYS A 76 18.63 3.13 16.23
C LYS A 76 17.11 3.20 16.33
N VAL A 77 16.47 2.24 16.99
CA VAL A 77 15.02 2.25 17.21
C VAL A 77 14.63 3.46 18.07
N VAL A 78 15.35 3.74 19.17
CA VAL A 78 15.12 4.91 20.02
C VAL A 78 15.20 6.20 19.20
N LYS A 79 16.22 6.37 18.35
CA LYS A 79 16.31 7.54 17.47
C LYS A 79 15.12 7.68 16.52
N LYS A 80 14.63 6.58 15.95
CA LYS A 80 13.42 6.60 15.11
C LYS A 80 12.18 6.98 15.91
N VAL A 81 12.07 6.51 17.16
CA VAL A 81 10.97 6.86 18.05
C VAL A 81 11.01 8.36 18.40
N GLU A 82 12.18 8.91 18.70
CA GLU A 82 12.37 10.36 18.90
C GLU A 82 11.93 11.16 17.66
N GLU A 83 12.30 10.72 16.44
CA GLU A 83 11.86 11.36 15.19
C GLU A 83 10.34 11.29 15.00
N TYR A 84 9.71 10.16 15.35
CA TYR A 84 8.25 10.03 15.30
C TYR A 84 7.57 10.90 16.35
N GLU A 85 8.15 11.04 17.54
CA GLU A 85 7.65 11.93 18.59
C GLU A 85 7.68 13.39 18.13
N GLU A 86 8.77 13.85 17.52
CA GLU A 86 8.86 15.19 16.93
C GLU A 86 7.75 15.41 15.89
N ARG A 87 7.58 14.48 14.95
CA ARG A 87 6.50 14.55 13.94
C ARG A 87 5.12 14.57 14.55
N LEU A 88 4.88 13.78 15.60
CA LEU A 88 3.61 13.77 16.32
C LEU A 88 3.38 15.12 17.01
N THR A 89 4.40 15.71 17.65
CA THR A 89 4.26 17.05 18.25
C THR A 89 3.92 18.12 17.23
N ASP A 90 4.48 18.04 16.02
CA ASP A 90 4.14 18.98 14.94
C ASP A 90 2.71 18.78 14.43
N ILE A 91 2.26 17.53 14.28
CA ILE A 91 0.86 17.23 13.94
C ILE A 91 -0.07 17.73 15.03
N THR A 92 0.27 17.56 16.32
CA THR A 92 -0.52 18.08 17.44
C THR A 92 -0.64 19.60 17.38
N LYS A 93 0.45 20.33 17.12
CA LYS A 93 0.41 21.79 16.94
C LYS A 93 -0.51 22.21 15.78
N LEU A 94 -0.50 21.45 14.68
CA LEU A 94 -1.39 21.70 13.54
C LEU A 94 -2.86 21.40 13.89
N MET A 95 -3.11 20.35 14.67
CA MET A 95 -4.45 20.01 15.17
C MET A 95 -4.99 21.05 16.15
N ASP A 96 -4.14 21.64 17.00
CA ASP A 96 -4.57 22.76 17.86
C ASP A 96 -5.03 23.99 17.06
N GLY A 97 -4.53 24.16 15.83
CA GLY A 97 -4.99 25.17 14.89
C GLY A 97 -6.28 24.81 14.14
N ALA A 98 -6.68 23.54 14.10
CA ALA A 98 -7.89 23.08 13.43
C ALA A 98 -9.19 23.72 13.95
N PRO A 99 -9.44 23.85 15.28
CA PRO A 99 -10.66 24.48 15.77
C PRO A 99 -10.78 25.96 15.36
N GLN A 100 -9.66 26.67 15.20
CA GLN A 100 -9.65 28.07 14.76
C GLN A 100 -10.03 28.20 13.27
N ILE A 101 -9.60 27.24 12.45
CA ILE A 101 -9.98 27.16 11.04
C ILE A 101 -11.47 26.83 10.92
N GLU A 102 -11.96 25.88 11.73
CA GLU A 102 -13.37 25.49 11.76
C GLU A 102 -14.27 26.65 12.20
N GLU A 103 -13.87 27.42 13.21
CA GLU A 103 -14.60 28.61 13.67
C GLU A 103 -14.66 29.70 12.57
N LYS A 104 -13.53 29.99 11.90
CA LYS A 104 -13.50 30.94 10.78
C LYS A 104 -14.37 30.50 9.60
N PHE A 105 -14.34 29.22 9.26
CA PHE A 105 -15.17 28.65 8.19
C PHE A 105 -16.66 28.72 8.54
N SER A 106 -17.02 28.40 9.78
CA SER A 106 -18.39 28.53 10.28
C SER A 106 -18.90 29.97 10.19
N GLY A 107 -18.06 30.94 10.59
CA GLY A 107 -18.35 32.37 10.44
C GLY A 107 -18.60 32.78 8.98
N GLN A 108 -17.69 32.41 8.07
CA GLN A 108 -17.82 32.71 6.64
C GLN A 108 -19.05 32.04 6.00
N ILE A 109 -19.37 30.80 6.38
CA ILE A 109 -20.59 30.12 5.90
C ILE A 109 -21.84 30.85 6.37
N LYS A 110 -21.84 31.39 7.59
CA LYS A 110 -22.96 32.17 8.13
C LYS A 110 -23.13 33.50 7.40
N GLU A 111 -22.05 34.22 7.12
CA GLU A 111 -22.08 35.43 6.30
C GLU A 111 -22.60 35.14 4.88
N MET A 112 -22.04 34.13 4.22
CA MET A 112 -22.46 33.73 2.88
C MET A 112 -23.94 33.33 2.84
N ARG A 113 -24.44 32.65 3.88
CA ARG A 113 -25.87 32.34 4.00
C ARG A 113 -26.73 33.61 4.10
N ASN A 114 -26.27 34.61 4.84
CA ASN A 114 -26.97 35.88 4.96
C ASN A 114 -26.96 36.66 3.63
N GLU A 115 -25.84 36.68 2.91
CA GLU A 115 -25.75 37.29 1.58
C GLU A 115 -26.67 36.59 0.58
N VAL A 116 -26.68 35.25 0.55
CA VAL A 116 -27.57 34.47 -0.30
C VAL A 116 -29.04 34.70 0.07
N ALA A 117 -29.37 34.83 1.35
CA ALA A 117 -30.71 35.19 1.80
C ALA A 117 -31.10 36.60 1.33
N GLY A 118 -30.20 37.58 1.43
CA GLY A 118 -30.42 38.95 0.93
C GLY A 118 -30.59 39.01 -0.59
N ILE A 119 -29.82 38.22 -1.33
CA ILE A 119 -29.97 38.07 -2.79
C ILE A 119 -31.33 37.44 -3.12
N LYS A 120 -31.75 36.42 -2.36
CA LYS A 120 -33.07 35.79 -2.53
C LYS A 120 -34.21 36.77 -2.27
N GLU A 121 -34.11 37.59 -1.21
CA GLU A 121 -35.10 38.63 -0.94
C GLU A 121 -35.11 39.73 -2.01
N ALA A 122 -33.94 40.11 -2.52
CA ALA A 122 -33.83 41.05 -3.63
C ALA A 122 -34.44 40.47 -4.91
N GLN A 123 -34.20 39.18 -5.19
CA GLN A 123 -34.82 38.46 -6.30
C GLN A 123 -36.34 38.40 -6.13
N ASP A 124 -36.86 38.11 -4.94
CA ASP A 124 -38.30 38.10 -4.64
C ASP A 124 -38.93 39.49 -4.81
N LYS A 125 -38.22 40.56 -4.43
CA LYS A 125 -38.67 41.95 -4.67
C LYS A 125 -38.68 42.31 -6.15
N VAL A 126 -37.66 41.89 -6.90
CA VAL A 126 -37.60 42.09 -8.36
C VAL A 126 -38.70 41.29 -9.05
N MET A 127 -38.96 40.06 -8.60
CA MET A 127 -40.05 39.21 -9.12
C MET A 127 -41.42 39.82 -8.84
N LYS A 128 -41.67 40.35 -7.63
CA LYS A 128 -42.91 41.07 -7.31
C LYS A 128 -43.10 42.32 -8.18
N LYS A 129 -42.05 43.11 -8.36
CA LYS A 129 -42.09 44.27 -9.27
C LYS A 129 -42.28 43.87 -10.73
N LEU A 130 -41.71 42.76 -11.17
CA LEU A 130 -41.94 42.19 -12.50
C LEU A 130 -43.40 41.79 -12.68
N VAL A 131 -44.04 41.15 -11.69
CA VAL A 131 -45.47 40.81 -11.71
C VAL A 131 -46.35 42.06 -11.71
N GLU A 132 -45.97 43.12 -10.98
CA GLU A 132 -46.67 44.41 -11.03
C GLU A 132 -46.53 45.09 -12.41
N ILE A 133 -45.35 45.04 -13.03
CA ILE A 133 -45.11 45.53 -14.40
C ILE A 133 -45.86 44.66 -15.42
N GLU A 134 -45.98 43.36 -15.19
CA GLU A 134 -46.72 42.42 -16.03
C GLU A 134 -48.24 42.65 -15.92
N LYS A 135 -48.75 43.01 -14.73
CA LYS A 135 -50.13 43.49 -14.54
C LYS A 135 -50.41 44.81 -15.26
N ILE A 136 -49.43 45.71 -15.35
CA ILE A 136 -49.55 46.95 -16.15
C ILE A 136 -49.49 46.62 -17.65
N LYS A 137 -48.78 45.56 -18.04
CA LYS A 137 -48.72 45.09 -19.44
C LYS A 137 -49.94 44.27 -19.87
N GLN A 138 -50.78 43.82 -18.93
CA GLN A 138 -51.99 43.04 -19.20
C GLN A 138 -53.16 43.86 -19.81
N GLU A 139 -52.99 45.16 -20.04
CA GLU A 139 -53.90 45.94 -20.92
C GLU A 139 -53.50 45.92 -22.41
N THR A 140 -52.45 45.20 -22.82
CA THR A 140 -52.16 45.01 -24.25
C THR A 140 -52.07 43.54 -24.62
N TYR A 141 -53.19 43.07 -25.17
CA TYR A 141 -53.41 41.77 -25.79
C TYR A 141 -52.39 41.48 -26.91
N VAL A 142 -51.61 40.41 -26.79
CA VAL A 142 -51.03 39.65 -27.92
C VAL A 142 -51.00 38.16 -27.54
N PRO A 143 -51.40 37.21 -28.42
CA PRO A 143 -51.75 35.84 -28.01
C PRO A 143 -50.56 34.88 -27.82
N GLU A 144 -50.87 33.82 -27.07
CA GLU A 144 -50.09 32.65 -26.67
C GLU A 144 -48.99 32.14 -27.60
N VAL A 145 -47.84 31.77 -27.00
CA VAL A 145 -46.97 30.72 -27.54
C VAL A 145 -46.56 29.78 -26.40
N LYS A 146 -47.01 28.51 -26.48
CA LYS A 146 -46.53 27.39 -25.66
C LYS A 146 -45.06 27.15 -25.95
N ILE A 147 -44.22 27.16 -24.92
CA ILE A 147 -42.82 26.73 -25.02
C ILE A 147 -42.65 25.54 -24.06
N GLU A 148 -42.85 24.34 -24.59
CA GLU A 148 -42.27 23.13 -24.01
C GLU A 148 -40.76 23.23 -24.23
N ALA A 149 -40.00 23.22 -23.13
CA ALA A 149 -38.54 23.31 -23.15
C ALA A 149 -37.92 22.00 -23.67
N ALA A 150 -38.01 21.78 -24.98
CA ALA A 150 -37.03 21.04 -25.73
C ALA A 150 -35.71 21.82 -25.65
N ILE A 151 -34.59 21.14 -25.35
CA ILE A 151 -33.26 21.73 -25.59
C ILE A 151 -33.23 22.09 -27.08
N PRO A 152 -33.11 23.37 -27.45
CA PRO A 152 -33.15 23.76 -28.84
C PRO A 152 -31.91 23.20 -29.54
N ILE A 153 -32.16 22.27 -30.47
CA ILE A 153 -31.20 21.85 -31.48
C ILE A 153 -30.76 23.14 -32.18
N LYS A 154 -29.45 23.46 -32.13
CA LYS A 154 -28.89 24.48 -33.01
C LYS A 154 -29.07 23.97 -34.44
N LYS A 155 -30.17 24.36 -35.08
CA LYS A 155 -30.58 23.99 -36.44
C LYS A 155 -29.54 24.33 -37.52
N GLU A 156 -28.50 25.08 -37.16
CA GLU A 156 -27.41 25.48 -38.06
C GLU A 156 -26.29 24.43 -38.21
N LYS A 157 -26.26 23.35 -37.42
CA LYS A 157 -25.22 22.29 -37.54
C LYS A 157 -25.70 20.94 -38.06
N VAL A 158 -26.96 20.82 -38.46
CA VAL A 158 -27.54 19.56 -38.99
C VAL A 158 -27.09 19.27 -40.43
N LEU A 159 -26.31 20.18 -41.04
CA LEU A 159 -25.74 20.05 -42.39
C LEU A 159 -24.22 20.27 -42.43
N ALA A 160 -23.52 20.07 -41.31
CA ALA A 160 -22.05 19.94 -41.38
C ALA A 160 -21.72 18.59 -42.05
N PRO A 161 -20.74 18.51 -42.96
CA PRO A 161 -20.31 17.23 -43.50
C PRO A 161 -19.81 16.37 -42.33
N LEU A 162 -20.61 15.38 -41.95
CA LEU A 162 -20.18 14.33 -41.04
C LEU A 162 -18.95 13.68 -41.65
N THR A 163 -17.90 13.52 -40.87
CA THR A 163 -16.72 12.77 -41.32
C THR A 163 -17.13 11.33 -41.60
N GLU A 164 -16.49 10.66 -42.56
CA GLU A 164 -16.86 9.29 -43.00
C GLU A 164 -16.98 8.32 -41.82
N THR A 165 -16.14 8.51 -40.80
CA THR A 165 -16.12 7.72 -39.57
C THR A 165 -17.31 7.99 -38.64
N GLU A 166 -17.84 9.23 -38.60
CA GLU A 166 -19.03 9.59 -37.83
C GLU A 166 -20.29 8.97 -38.44
N LEU A 167 -20.39 9.00 -39.77
CA LEU A 167 -21.45 8.34 -40.52
C LEU A 167 -21.45 6.83 -40.28
N MET A 168 -20.28 6.18 -40.35
CA MET A 168 -20.15 4.75 -40.12
C MET A 168 -20.61 4.32 -38.72
N VAL A 169 -20.32 5.12 -37.69
CA VAL A 169 -20.80 4.86 -36.31
C VAL A 169 -22.32 4.98 -36.23
N ILE A 170 -22.87 6.06 -36.80
CA ILE A 170 -24.32 6.33 -36.80
C ILE A 170 -25.08 5.22 -37.53
N GLU A 171 -24.57 4.76 -38.68
CA GLU A 171 -25.14 3.64 -39.43
C GLU A 171 -25.04 2.32 -38.66
N THR A 172 -23.92 2.06 -37.99
CA THR A 172 -23.73 0.84 -37.19
C THR A 172 -24.72 0.77 -36.02
N ILE A 173 -24.91 1.87 -35.29
CA ILE A 173 -25.88 1.96 -34.19
C ILE A 173 -27.32 1.92 -34.74
N GLY A 174 -27.55 2.53 -35.91
CA GLY A 174 -28.84 2.51 -36.59
C GLY A 174 -29.29 1.11 -37.01
N LYS A 175 -28.36 0.28 -37.51
CA LYS A 175 -28.63 -1.10 -37.96
C LYS A 175 -28.69 -2.10 -36.82
N GLU A 176 -27.84 -1.95 -35.81
CA GLU A 176 -27.60 -3.01 -34.80
C GLU A 176 -28.09 -2.65 -33.39
N GLY A 177 -28.64 -1.46 -33.19
CA GLY A 177 -29.23 -1.04 -31.93
C GLY A 177 -28.23 -0.46 -30.93
N GLU A 178 -28.67 -0.36 -29.67
CA GLU A 178 -27.92 0.22 -28.57
C GLU A 178 -26.60 -0.54 -28.33
N LYS A 179 -25.47 0.17 -28.29
CA LYS A 179 -24.14 -0.44 -28.23
C LYS A 179 -23.18 0.24 -27.29
N THR A 180 -22.22 -0.54 -26.83
CA THR A 180 -21.17 -0.06 -25.93
C THR A 180 -19.96 0.45 -26.72
N ALA A 181 -19.23 1.45 -26.21
CA ALA A 181 -18.02 1.98 -26.87
C ALA A 181 -16.99 0.91 -27.35
N PRO A 182 -16.74 -0.19 -26.61
CA PRO A 182 -15.85 -1.27 -27.07
C PRO A 182 -16.37 -2.03 -28.29
N GLU A 183 -17.69 -2.21 -28.41
CA GLU A 183 -18.34 -2.94 -29.51
C GLU A 183 -18.36 -2.09 -30.78
N ILE A 184 -18.56 -0.78 -30.63
CA ILE A 184 -18.47 0.18 -31.73
C ILE A 184 -17.04 0.22 -32.27
N ARG A 185 -16.04 0.21 -31.36
CA ARG A 185 -14.61 0.15 -31.71
C ARG A 185 -14.29 -1.08 -32.56
N GLU A 186 -14.79 -2.25 -32.18
CA GLU A 186 -14.52 -3.51 -32.91
C GLU A 186 -15.00 -3.45 -34.36
N LYS A 187 -16.09 -2.71 -34.62
CA LYS A 187 -16.67 -2.58 -35.96
C LYS A 187 -16.01 -1.54 -36.84
N ILE A 188 -15.52 -0.45 -36.25
CA ILE A 188 -14.87 0.65 -37.00
C ILE A 188 -13.34 0.51 -37.09
N GLY A 189 -12.74 -0.46 -36.38
CA GLY A 189 -11.30 -0.72 -36.44
C GLY A 189 -10.39 0.38 -35.87
N LEU A 190 -10.91 1.27 -35.00
CA LEU A 190 -10.15 2.40 -34.44
C LEU A 190 -9.47 2.06 -33.10
N THR A 191 -8.52 2.91 -32.68
CA THR A 191 -7.94 2.81 -31.34
C THR A 191 -8.98 3.13 -30.25
N ARG A 192 -8.75 2.61 -29.03
CA ARG A 192 -9.60 2.84 -27.85
C ARG A 192 -9.81 4.34 -27.57
N GLU A 193 -8.76 5.13 -27.80
CA GLU A 193 -8.78 6.56 -27.55
C GLU A 193 -9.57 7.33 -28.61
N HIS A 194 -9.37 7.04 -29.90
CA HIS A 194 -10.12 7.67 -30.97
C HIS A 194 -11.61 7.38 -30.87
N SER A 195 -11.98 6.14 -30.54
CA SER A 195 -13.38 5.74 -30.34
C SER A 195 -14.02 6.50 -29.17
N ALA A 196 -13.33 6.65 -28.05
CA ALA A 196 -13.82 7.41 -26.91
C ALA A 196 -13.99 8.90 -27.22
N ARG A 197 -13.03 9.50 -27.96
CA ARG A 197 -13.11 10.90 -28.41
C ARG A 197 -14.28 11.11 -29.37
N LEU A 198 -14.50 10.17 -30.29
CA LEU A 198 -15.59 10.20 -31.26
C LEU A 198 -16.96 10.09 -30.57
N MET A 199 -17.13 9.15 -29.64
CA MET A 199 -18.37 9.02 -28.88
C MET A 199 -18.65 10.26 -28.03
N LYS A 200 -17.63 10.86 -27.41
CA LYS A 200 -17.77 12.11 -26.66
C LYS A 200 -18.19 13.27 -27.56
N LYS A 201 -17.66 13.35 -28.77
CA LYS A 201 -18.01 14.37 -29.77
C LYS A 201 -19.45 14.21 -30.23
N LEU A 202 -19.86 13.01 -30.64
CA LEU A 202 -21.23 12.71 -31.09
C LEU A 202 -22.28 12.93 -29.98
N TYR A 203 -21.94 12.65 -28.73
CA TYR A 203 -22.78 13.01 -27.58
C TYR A 203 -22.91 14.52 -27.40
N LYS A 204 -21.79 15.26 -27.47
CA LYS A 204 -21.79 16.72 -27.32
C LYS A 204 -22.55 17.43 -28.45
N ASP A 205 -22.46 16.86 -29.65
CA ASP A 205 -23.14 17.38 -30.84
C ASP A 205 -24.64 16.98 -30.89
N GLY A 206 -25.10 16.15 -29.93
CA GLY A 206 -26.51 15.80 -29.75
C GLY A 206 -27.00 14.67 -30.67
N TYR A 207 -26.08 13.92 -31.27
CA TYR A 207 -26.41 12.79 -32.14
C TYR A 207 -26.64 11.48 -31.36
N LEU A 208 -25.96 11.30 -30.23
CA LEU A 208 -26.09 10.13 -29.38
C LEU A 208 -26.54 10.50 -27.98
N GLU A 209 -27.38 9.66 -27.40
CA GLU A 209 -27.71 9.64 -25.98
C GLU A 209 -26.86 8.57 -25.31
N ARG A 210 -26.39 8.83 -24.09
CA ARG A 210 -25.60 7.86 -23.31
C ARG A 210 -26.36 7.46 -22.06
N ASP A 211 -26.45 6.17 -21.81
CA ASP A 211 -26.94 5.66 -20.54
C ASP A 211 -25.80 5.63 -19.52
N THR A 212 -25.92 6.44 -18.48
CA THR A 212 -24.94 6.53 -17.40
C THR A 212 -25.16 5.53 -16.28
N HIS A 213 -26.23 4.71 -16.34
CA HIS A 213 -26.56 3.75 -15.28
C HIS A 213 -25.67 2.50 -15.27
N LYS A 214 -24.95 2.20 -16.36
CA LYS A 214 -24.06 1.03 -16.47
C LYS A 214 -22.71 1.41 -17.08
N MET A 215 -21.64 0.77 -16.61
CA MET A 215 -20.29 0.88 -17.17
C MET A 215 -19.89 -0.46 -17.81
N PRO A 216 -19.34 -0.47 -19.04
CA PRO A 216 -19.08 0.70 -19.89
C PRO A 216 -20.38 1.31 -20.47
N TYR A 217 -20.35 2.61 -20.81
CA TYR A 217 -21.56 3.33 -21.22
C TYR A 217 -22.17 2.77 -22.51
N VAL A 218 -23.50 2.66 -22.51
CA VAL A 218 -24.29 2.27 -23.67
C VAL A 218 -24.74 3.53 -24.41
N TYR A 219 -24.56 3.53 -25.73
CA TYR A 219 -24.92 4.63 -26.61
C TYR A 219 -26.15 4.27 -27.43
N ARG A 220 -27.12 5.17 -27.46
CA ARG A 220 -28.36 5.07 -28.23
C ARG A 220 -28.46 6.23 -29.22
N LEU A 221 -28.98 5.94 -30.41
CA LEU A 221 -29.26 6.97 -31.40
C LEU A 221 -30.52 7.77 -31.04
N LYS A 222 -30.44 9.10 -31.08
CA LYS A 222 -31.60 9.98 -30.88
C LYS A 222 -32.66 9.71 -31.96
N GLU A 223 -33.94 9.65 -31.56
CA GLU A 223 -35.06 9.31 -32.46
C GLU A 223 -35.20 10.29 -33.65
N GLU A 224 -34.72 11.52 -33.52
CA GLU A 224 -34.68 12.53 -34.59
C GLU A 224 -33.72 12.15 -35.74
N LEU A 225 -32.57 11.55 -35.43
CA LEU A 225 -31.64 11.05 -36.44
C LEU A 225 -32.15 9.78 -37.12
N LYS A 226 -32.89 8.91 -36.41
CA LYS A 226 -33.51 7.73 -37.05
C LYS A 226 -34.45 8.14 -38.19
N LYS A 227 -35.16 9.26 -38.03
CA LYS A 227 -36.04 9.81 -39.08
C LYS A 227 -35.24 10.34 -40.28
N ILE A 228 -34.08 10.97 -40.03
CA ILE A 228 -33.20 11.49 -41.09
C ILE A 228 -32.52 10.35 -41.86
N LEU A 229 -32.04 9.31 -41.18
CA LEU A 229 -31.44 8.13 -41.81
C LEU A 229 -32.47 7.40 -42.70
N LYS A 230 -33.67 7.12 -42.19
CA LYS A 230 -34.74 6.50 -43.00
C LYS A 230 -35.12 7.31 -44.23
N LYS A 231 -35.13 8.64 -44.12
CA LYS A 231 -35.41 9.54 -45.26
C LYS A 231 -34.30 9.51 -46.30
N ARG A 232 -33.04 9.32 -45.89
CA ARG A 232 -31.88 9.23 -46.79
C ARG A 232 -31.80 7.87 -47.48
N GLU A 233 -32.03 6.77 -46.76
CA GLU A 233 -32.06 5.41 -47.34
C GLU A 233 -33.18 5.28 -48.39
N ALA A 234 -34.34 5.91 -48.17
CA ALA A 234 -35.45 5.95 -49.13
C ALA A 234 -35.20 6.83 -50.37
N SER A 235 -34.12 7.62 -50.40
CA SER A 235 -33.72 8.45 -51.56
C SER A 235 -32.56 7.86 -52.37
N VAL A 236 -32.03 6.71 -51.93
CA VAL A 236 -30.90 6.00 -52.56
C VAL A 236 -31.32 4.58 -53.01
N SER A 237 -32.61 4.27 -52.96
CA SER A 237 -33.26 3.17 -53.71
C SER A 237 -34.21 3.75 -54.75
#